data_AF-A0A1J0VNB8-F1
#
_entry.id   AF-A0A1J0VNB8-F1
#
_cell.length_a   1.000
_cell.length_b   1.000
_cell.length_c   1.000
_cell.angle_alpha   90.00
_cell.angle_beta   90.00
_cell.angle_gamma   90.00
#
_symmetry.space_group_name_H-M   'P 1'
#
loop_
_entity.id
_entity.type
_entity.pdbx_description
1 polymer ?
#
loop_
_entity_poly.entity_id
_entity_poly.type
_entity_poly.pdbx_seq_one_letter_code
_entity_poly.pdbx_strand_id
1 'polypeptide(L)' 'MPSLATVATVETITRHKYERLQYTGSAGVVTSLEDARLVDRWQVDFPGWRGEHWAFEAGTTSPGRLRPINVATRQN' A
#
# COMPACT_ATOMS: atom_id res chain seq x y z
N MET A 1 -13.06 10.61 23.67
CA MET A 1 -12.17 11.47 22.85
C MET A 1 -11.97 10.77 21.51
N PRO A 2 -12.66 11.14 20.41
CA PRO A 2 -12.30 10.57 19.11
C PRO A 2 -11.00 11.24 18.67
N SER A 3 -9.95 10.43 18.48
CA SER A 3 -8.71 10.89 17.87
C SER A 3 -9.05 11.49 16.50
N LEU A 4 -8.48 12.66 16.18
CA LEU A 4 -8.48 13.19 14.82
C LEU A 4 -7.70 12.20 13.96
N ALA A 5 -8.37 11.18 13.44
CA ALA A 5 -7.79 10.28 12.47
C ALA A 5 -7.52 11.14 11.24
N THR A 6 -6.28 11.59 11.09
CA THR A 6 -5.76 12.08 9.81
C THR A 6 -6.03 10.95 8.83
N VAL A 7 -7.06 11.10 8.00
CA VAL A 7 -7.41 10.11 6.99
C VAL A 7 -6.18 9.93 6.12
N ALA A 8 -5.50 8.80 6.27
CA ALA A 8 -4.24 8.58 5.61
C ALA A 8 -4.53 8.35 4.11
N THR A 9 -3.91 9.17 3.26
CA THR A 9 -4.12 9.10 1.82
C THR A 9 -3.37 7.91 1.24
N VAL A 10 -4.01 7.21 0.31
CA VAL A 10 -3.41 6.05 -0.37
C VAL A 10 -2.86 6.50 -1.71
N GLU A 11 -1.57 6.27 -1.93
CA GLU A 11 -0.97 6.57 -3.22
C GLU A 11 -1.55 5.65 -4.29
N THR A 12 -2.02 6.25 -5.39
CA THR A 12 -2.35 5.52 -6.61
C THR A 12 -1.18 5.65 -7.59
N ILE A 13 -0.56 4.54 -7.96
CA ILE A 13 0.58 4.51 -8.87
C ILE A 13 0.20 3.97 -10.25
N THR A 14 0.98 4.33 -11.28
CA THR A 14 0.80 3.75 -12.61
C THR A 14 1.13 2.26 -12.62
N ARG A 15 0.51 1.51 -13.55
CA ARG A 15 0.81 0.09 -13.74
C ARG A 15 2.29 -0.17 -14.00
N HIS A 16 2.93 0.66 -14.82
CA HIS A 16 4.36 0.55 -15.11
C HIS A 16 5.25 0.74 -13.86
N LYS A 17 4.90 1.69 -12.97
CA LYS A 17 5.62 1.88 -11.70
C LYS A 17 5.44 0.65 -10.80
N TYR A 18 4.23 0.11 -10.73
CA TYR A 18 3.94 -1.10 -9.97
C TYR A 18 4.75 -2.31 -10.45
N GLU A 19 4.79 -2.56 -11.76
CA GLU A 19 5.56 -3.68 -12.35
C GLU A 19 7.05 -3.57 -12.06
N ARG A 20 7.61 -2.36 -12.12
CA ARG A 20 9.01 -2.11 -11.77
C ARG A 20 9.28 -2.44 -10.30
N LEU A 21 8.38 -2.03 -9.40
CA LEU A 21 8.51 -2.35 -7.97
C LEU A 21 8.31 -3.84 -7.69
N GLN A 22 7.39 -4.52 -8.39
CA GLN A 22 7.25 -5.98 -8.27
C GLN A 22 8.52 -6.70 -8.71
N TYR A 23 9.13 -6.28 -9.83
CA TYR A 23 10.36 -6.88 -10.34
C TYR A 23 11.51 -6.81 -9.33
N THR A 24 11.58 -5.74 -8.53
CA THR A 24 12.59 -5.60 -7.46
C THR A 24 12.15 -6.18 -6.11
N GLY A 25 11.00 -6.86 -6.04
CA GLY A 25 10.43 -7.38 -4.79
C GLY A 25 9.93 -6.30 -3.83
N SER A 26 9.78 -5.06 -4.30
CA SER A 26 9.36 -3.89 -3.53
C SER A 26 7.87 -3.58 -3.64
N ALA A 27 7.09 -4.43 -4.30
CA ALA A 27 5.63 -4.38 -4.32
C ALA A 27 5.03 -5.75 -4.60
N GLY A 28 3.76 -5.93 -4.25
CA GLY A 28 3.05 -7.18 -4.48
C GLY A 28 1.56 -7.08 -4.24
N VAL A 29 0.89 -8.21 -4.43
CA VAL A 29 -0.51 -8.40 -4.07
C VAL A 29 -0.64 -8.65 -2.57
N VAL A 30 -1.73 -8.21 -1.96
CA VAL A 30 -1.95 -8.35 -0.52
C VAL A 30 -1.91 -9.80 -0.06
N THR A 31 -2.32 -10.75 -0.91
CA THR A 31 -2.33 -12.18 -0.61
C THR A 31 -0.93 -12.77 -0.48
N SER A 32 0.12 -12.04 -0.86
CA SER A 32 1.51 -12.43 -0.59
C SER A 32 1.99 -12.00 0.80
N LEU A 33 1.20 -11.26 1.56
CA LEU A 33 1.51 -10.89 2.95
C LEU A 33 1.02 -12.00 3.88
N GLU A 34 1.90 -12.44 4.77
CA GLU A 34 1.58 -13.49 5.75
C GLU A 34 0.74 -12.95 6.93
N ASP A 35 0.79 -11.63 7.18
CA ASP A 35 0.09 -10.99 8.30
C ASP A 35 -1.27 -10.41 7.90
N ALA A 36 -2.34 -11.18 8.15
CA ALA A 36 -3.71 -10.74 7.91
C ALA A 36 -4.11 -9.53 8.79
N ARG A 37 -3.54 -9.39 9.99
CA ARG A 37 -3.88 -8.27 10.90
C ARG A 37 -3.37 -6.93 10.37
N LEU A 38 -2.29 -6.96 9.60
CA LEU A 38 -1.78 -5.78 8.90
C LEU A 38 -2.79 -5.30 7.85
N VAL A 39 -3.39 -6.23 7.10
CA VAL A 39 -4.40 -5.95 6.08
C VAL A 39 -5.66 -5.35 6.71
N ASP A 40 -6.15 -5.96 7.79
CA ASP A 40 -7.33 -5.47 8.52
C ASP A 40 -7.10 -4.05 9.07
N ARG A 41 -5.90 -3.78 9.59
CA ARG A 41 -5.53 -2.43 10.05
C ARG A 41 -5.53 -1.44 8.90
N TRP A 42 -4.93 -1.78 7.76
CA TRP A 42 -4.90 -0.87 6.61
C TRP A 42 -6.29 -0.57 6.07
N GLN A 43 -7.24 -1.51 6.13
CA GLN A 43 -8.63 -1.24 5.75
C GLN A 43 -9.27 -0.14 6.61
N VAL A 44 -8.95 -0.11 7.91
CA VAL A 44 -9.46 0.92 8.83
C VAL A 44 -8.72 2.25 8.65
N ASP A 45 -7.40 2.20 8.55
CA ASP A 45 -6.55 3.40 8.54
C ASP A 45 -6.57 4.11 7.17
N PHE A 46 -6.83 3.37 6.09
CA PHE A 46 -6.75 3.83 4.70
C PHE A 46 -8.03 3.51 3.93
N PRO A 47 -9.16 4.20 4.17
CA PRO A 47 -10.45 3.89 3.55
C PRO A 47 -10.48 4.07 2.02
N GLY A 48 -9.48 4.75 1.44
CA GLY A 48 -9.30 4.86 -0.02
C GLY A 48 -8.53 3.70 -0.66
N TRP A 49 -8.05 2.73 0.12
CA TRP A 49 -7.30 1.58 -0.37
C TRP A 49 -8.25 0.51 -0.90
N ARG A 50 -7.92 -0.08 -2.05
CA ARG A 50 -8.73 -1.14 -2.66
C ARG A 50 -8.50 -2.53 -2.06
N GLY A 51 -7.55 -2.66 -1.12
CA GLY A 51 -7.26 -3.94 -0.49
C GLY A 51 -6.45 -4.91 -1.35
N GLU A 52 -5.87 -4.45 -2.46
CA GLU A 52 -5.27 -5.36 -3.46
C GLU A 52 -3.75 -5.39 -3.43
N HIS A 53 -3.10 -4.24 -3.23
CA HIS A 53 -1.69 -4.07 -3.50
C HIS A 53 -0.94 -3.39 -2.36
N TRP A 54 0.32 -3.78 -2.18
CA TRP A 54 1.26 -3.18 -1.23
C TRP A 54 2.53 -2.75 -1.95
N ALA A 55 3.23 -1.78 -1.37
CA ALA A 55 4.58 -1.41 -1.76
C ALA A 55 5.47 -1.26 -0.52
N PHE A 56 6.76 -1.47 -0.72
CA PHE A 56 7.80 -1.15 0.25
C PHE A 56 8.27 0.28 0.01
N GLU A 57 8.27 1.08 1.07
CA GLU A 57 8.86 2.40 1.10
C GLU A 57 10.16 2.32 1.90
N ALA A 58 11.29 2.51 1.21
CA ALA A 58 12.58 2.57 1.87
C ALA A 58 12.62 3.80 2.79
N GLY A 59 12.88 3.57 4.07
CA GLY A 59 13.17 4.64 5.01
C GLY A 59 14.63 5.08 4.87
N THR A 60 14.88 6.37 4.95
CA THR A 60 16.25 6.92 4.98
C THR A 60 16.85 6.87 6.39
N THR A 61 16.01 6.98 7.42
CA THR A 61 16.41 7.03 8.85
C THR A 61 15.78 5.92 9.69
N SER A 62 14.79 5.22 9.15
CA SER A 62 14.13 4.07 9.78
C SER A 62 14.17 2.87 8.84
N PRO A 63 14.02 1.64 9.37
CA PRO A 63 13.79 0.48 8.51
C PRO A 63 12.63 0.80 7.57
N GLY A 64 12.78 0.46 6.28
CA GLY A 64 11.69 0.68 5.33
C GLY A 64 10.42 -0.04 5.76
N ARG A 65 9.28 0.53 5.36
CA ARG A 65 7.96 0.07 5.80
C ARG A 65 7.13 -0.39 4.62
N LEU A 66 6.31 -1.41 4.85
CA LEU A 66 5.23 -1.73 3.93
C LEU A 66 4.13 -0.68 4.04
N ARG A 67 3.48 -0.38 2.93
CA ARG A 67 2.34 0.53 2.87
C ARG A 67 1.31 0.08 1.84
N PRO A 68 0.03 0.41 2.04
CA PRO A 68 -1.01 0.14 1.05
C PRO A 68 -0.84 1.07 -0.16
N ILE A 69 -1.05 0.53 -1.36
CA ILE A 69 -1.09 1.29 -2.61
C ILE A 69 -2.28 0.88 -3.46
N ASN A 70 -2.73 1.78 -4.32
CA ASN A 70 -3.63 1.46 -5.43
C ASN A 70 -2.84 1.46 -6.74
N VAL A 71 -3.27 0.65 -7.70
CA VAL A 71 -2.74 0.68 -9.07
C VAL A 71 -3.78 1.32 -9.97
N ALA A 72 -3.39 2.34 -10.71
CA ALA A 72 -4.25 3.00 -11.67
C ALA A 72 -4.73 1.99 -12.72
N THR A 73 -6.04 1.91 -12.90
CA THR A 73 -6.64 1.18 -14.00
C THR A 73 -6.31 1.90 -15.30
N ARG A 74 -6.03 1.15 -16.38
CA ARG A 74 -5.89 1.73 -17.71
C ARG A 74 -7.20 2.47 -18.04
N GLN A 75 -7.15 3.79 -18.19
CA GLN A 75 -8.25 4.52 -18.79
C GLN A 75 -8.31 4.08 -20.25
N ASN A 76 -9.41 3.44 -20.63
CA ASN A 76 -9.64 2.92 -21.96
C ASN A 76 -10.35 3.98 -22.80
#